data_AF-A0A4S2MY20-F1
#
_entry.id   AF-A0A4S2MY20-F1
#
_cell.length_a   1.000
_cell.length_b   1.000
_cell.length_c   1.000
_cell.angle_alpha   90.00
_cell.angle_beta   90.00
_cell.angle_gamma   90.00
#
_symmetry.space_group_name_H-M   'P 1'
#
loop_
_entity.id
_entity.type
_entity.pdbx_description
1 polymer ?
#
loop_
_entity_poly.entity_id
_entity_poly.type
_entity_poly.pdbx_seq_one_letter_code
_entity_poly.pdbx_strand_id
1 'polypeptide(L)'
;MFGFGKSQKKKQEAVRKGGEKFQKLAGEIKQIERTTDEEALKLYAHFKQALFGDNEEDAPGRLDFVGQAKHNAWLELKGTAPESAEAEYLQFGFDLLAKYRPEAAEEFAAQYKEEEPKAE
;
A
#
# COMPACT_ATOMS: atom_id res chain seq x y z
N MET A 1 9.76 -15.59 -39.89
CA MET A 1 10.38 -15.58 -38.54
C MET A 1 10.06 -14.25 -37.87
N PHE A 2 9.02 -14.18 -37.06
CA PHE A 2 8.80 -13.07 -36.12
C PHE A 2 8.22 -13.67 -34.85
N GLY A 3 9.10 -14.18 -33.99
CA GLY A 3 8.75 -14.50 -32.62
C GLY A 3 8.60 -13.19 -31.87
N PHE A 4 7.39 -12.62 -31.88
CA PHE A 4 7.03 -11.52 -31.00
C PHE A 4 7.10 -12.07 -29.57
N GLY A 5 8.25 -11.86 -28.93
CA GLY A 5 8.56 -12.37 -27.61
C GLY A 5 7.45 -11.97 -26.65
N LYS A 6 6.75 -12.97 -26.12
CA LYS A 6 5.93 -12.86 -24.91
C LYS A 6 6.87 -12.51 -23.75
N SER A 7 7.35 -11.27 -23.71
CA SER A 7 8.36 -10.82 -22.75
C SER A 7 7.82 -9.66 -21.94
N GLN A 8 6.70 -9.87 -21.24
CA GLN A 8 6.19 -8.99 -20.16
C GLN A 8 5.37 -9.79 -19.12
N LYS A 9 5.51 -11.12 -19.04
CA LYS A 9 4.82 -11.96 -18.04
C LYS A 9 5.81 -12.62 -17.09
N LYS A 10 6.55 -11.82 -16.31
CA LYS A 10 7.26 -12.19 -15.05
C LYS A 10 8.10 -11.01 -14.54
N LYS A 11 7.47 -10.09 -13.80
CA LYS A 11 8.06 -9.07 -12.91
C LYS A 11 6.84 -8.25 -12.46
N GLN A 12 6.12 -8.64 -11.44
CA GLN A 12 6.53 -8.48 -10.07
C GLN A 12 5.77 -9.54 -9.24
N GLU A 13 6.45 -10.60 -8.82
CA GLU A 13 6.03 -11.25 -7.57
C GLU A 13 6.26 -10.20 -6.47
N ALA A 14 5.30 -10.02 -5.55
CA ALA A 14 5.49 -9.13 -4.41
C ALA A 14 6.84 -9.43 -3.76
N VAL A 15 7.76 -8.46 -3.79
CA VAL A 15 9.16 -8.63 -3.35
C VAL A 15 9.17 -9.07 -1.88
N ARG A 16 8.16 -8.63 -1.13
CA ARG A 16 7.82 -9.14 0.20
C ARG A 16 6.30 -9.15 0.41
N LYS A 17 5.82 -9.94 1.37
CA LYS A 17 4.37 -10.03 1.74
C LYS A 17 3.89 -8.90 2.67
N GLY A 18 4.78 -8.05 3.17
CA GLY A 18 4.51 -7.15 4.31
C GLY A 18 4.29 -7.93 5.62
N GLY A 19 4.43 -7.26 6.76
CA GLY A 19 4.19 -7.86 8.07
C GLY A 19 2.74 -8.31 8.29
N GLU A 20 2.50 -9.08 9.35
CA GLU A 20 1.14 -9.55 9.69
C GLU A 20 0.19 -8.37 9.96
N LYS A 21 0.65 -7.37 10.72
CA LYS A 21 -0.07 -6.11 10.98
C LYS A 21 -0.52 -5.44 9.69
N PHE A 22 0.39 -5.36 8.70
CA PHE A 22 0.13 -4.73 7.41
C PHE A 22 -0.96 -5.47 6.62
N GLN A 23 -0.86 -6.81 6.54
CA GLN A 23 -1.84 -7.62 5.83
C GLN A 23 -3.22 -7.56 6.48
N LYS A 24 -3.28 -7.58 7.82
CA LYS A 24 -4.52 -7.46 8.59
C LYS A 24 -5.16 -6.10 8.38
N LEU A 25 -4.40 -5.02 8.54
CA LEU A 25 -4.90 -3.66 8.33
C LEU A 25 -5.37 -3.45 6.89
N ALA A 26 -4.64 -3.96 5.90
CA ALA A 26 -5.06 -3.91 4.50
C ALA A 26 -6.39 -4.65 4.25
N GLY A 27 -6.70 -5.69 5.03
CA GLY A 27 -7.99 -6.37 5.03
C GLY A 27 -9.11 -5.47 5.56
N GLU A 28 -8.88 -4.81 6.68
CA GLU A 28 -9.85 -3.90 7.31
C GLU A 28 -10.12 -2.65 6.45
N ILE A 29 -9.07 -2.05 5.88
CA ILE A 29 -9.17 -0.89 5.00
C ILE A 29 -10.00 -1.21 3.75
N LYS A 30 -9.91 -2.43 3.21
CA LYS A 30 -10.73 -2.86 2.06
C LYS A 30 -12.23 -2.85 2.37
N GLN A 31 -12.63 -2.88 3.63
CA GLN A 31 -14.03 -2.77 4.04
C GLN A 31 -14.53 -1.32 4.10
N ILE A 32 -13.66 -0.32 3.88
CA ILE A 32 -14.02 1.10 3.90
C ILE A 32 -14.43 1.55 2.48
N GLU A 33 -15.74 1.66 2.23
CA GLU A 33 -16.29 2.04 0.92
C GLU A 33 -16.30 3.56 0.65
N ARG A 34 -16.04 4.38 1.67
CA ARG A 34 -16.25 5.84 1.67
C ARG A 34 -14.96 6.66 1.80
N THR A 35 -13.84 6.08 1.39
CA THR A 35 -12.57 6.82 1.30
C THR A 35 -12.63 7.86 0.19
N THR A 36 -11.93 8.96 0.38
CA THR A 36 -11.68 9.97 -0.66
C THR A 36 -10.62 9.47 -1.64
N ASP A 37 -10.59 10.04 -2.85
CA ASP A 37 -9.58 9.68 -3.86
C ASP A 37 -8.16 9.91 -3.34
N GLU A 38 -7.92 10.98 -2.59
CA GLU A 38 -6.62 11.29 -1.99
C GLU A 38 -6.18 10.23 -0.98
N GLU A 39 -7.10 9.79 -0.10
CA GLU A 39 -6.84 8.72 0.86
C GLU A 39 -6.55 7.39 0.14
N ALA A 40 -7.33 7.05 -0.88
CA ALA A 40 -7.15 5.84 -1.67
C ALA A 40 -5.81 5.83 -2.43
N LEU A 41 -5.41 6.98 -3.01
CA LEU A 41 -4.13 7.13 -3.70
C LEU A 41 -2.95 7.02 -2.74
N LYS A 42 -3.02 7.67 -1.58
CA LYS A 42 -1.96 7.60 -0.57
C LYS A 42 -1.79 6.17 -0.05
N LEU A 43 -2.88 5.47 0.24
CA LEU A 43 -2.84 4.05 0.62
C LEU A 43 -2.23 3.19 -0.49
N TYR A 44 -2.65 3.40 -1.74
CA TYR A 44 -2.13 2.66 -2.88
C TYR A 44 -0.62 2.84 -3.06
N ALA A 45 -0.14 4.08 -3.02
CA ALA A 45 1.28 4.41 -3.18
C ALA A 45 2.14 3.71 -2.11
N HIS A 46 1.78 3.87 -0.83
CA HIS A 46 2.53 3.26 0.27
C HIS A 46 2.42 1.73 0.25
N PHE A 47 1.26 1.17 -0.09
CA PHE A 47 1.09 -0.28 -0.25
C PHE A 47 1.99 -0.83 -1.35
N LYS A 48 2.05 -0.15 -2.50
CA LYS A 48 2.90 -0.57 -3.63
C LYS A 48 4.37 -0.42 -3.29
N GLN A 49 4.80 0.72 -2.74
CA GLN A 49 6.18 0.94 -2.32
C GLN A 49 6.60 -0.08 -1.24
N ALA A 50 5.72 -0.38 -0.29
CA ALA A 50 5.98 -1.36 0.75
C ALA A 50 6.19 -2.77 0.18
N LEU A 51 5.46 -3.20 -0.85
CA LEU A 51 5.55 -4.57 -1.36
C LEU A 51 6.54 -4.75 -2.52
N PHE A 52 6.72 -3.70 -3.32
CA PHE A 52 7.45 -3.76 -4.59
C PHE A 52 8.67 -2.83 -4.63
N GLY A 53 8.81 -1.91 -3.68
CA GLY A 53 9.81 -0.86 -3.73
C GLY A 53 9.49 0.18 -4.81
N ASP A 54 10.53 0.78 -5.37
CA ASP A 54 10.41 1.85 -6.36
C ASP A 54 9.62 1.43 -7.61
N ASN A 55 8.79 2.34 -8.11
CA ASN A 55 8.02 2.12 -9.32
C ASN A 55 8.94 2.04 -10.55
N GLU A 56 9.04 0.84 -11.15
CA GLU A 56 9.71 0.59 -12.43
C GLU A 56 8.71 0.41 -13.60
N GLU A 57 7.40 0.56 -13.36
CA GLU A 57 6.37 0.35 -14.40
C GLU A 57 6.30 1.53 -15.37
N ASP A 58 6.02 1.25 -16.64
CA ASP A 58 5.74 2.28 -17.64
C ASP A 58 4.50 3.10 -17.26
N ALA A 59 4.54 4.39 -17.57
CA ALA A 59 3.40 5.27 -17.32
C ALA A 59 2.17 4.82 -18.14
N PRO A 60 0.97 4.81 -17.54
CA PRO A 60 -0.25 4.46 -18.24
C PRO A 60 -0.60 5.48 -19.33
N GLY A 61 -1.44 5.08 -20.27
CA GLY A 61 -1.87 5.94 -21.38
C GLY A 61 -2.55 7.22 -20.87
N ARG A 62 -2.33 8.34 -21.58
CA ARG A 62 -2.83 9.69 -21.19
C ARG A 62 -4.36 9.81 -21.01
N LEU A 63 -5.13 8.82 -21.47
CA LEU A 63 -6.60 8.78 -21.31
C LEU A 63 -7.04 8.04 -20.03
N ASP A 64 -6.12 7.37 -19.33
CA ASP A 64 -6.37 6.69 -18.07
C ASP A 64 -5.96 7.59 -16.90
N PHE A 65 -6.84 8.52 -16.54
CA PHE A 65 -6.59 9.48 -15.47
C PHE A 65 -6.38 8.82 -14.10
N VAL A 66 -7.10 7.72 -13.82
CA VAL A 66 -7.01 7.00 -12.54
C VAL A 66 -5.72 6.20 -12.47
N GLY A 67 -5.38 5.48 -13.54
CA GLY A 67 -4.09 4.80 -13.64
C GLY A 67 -2.93 5.78 -13.52
N GLN A 68 -3.02 6.93 -14.19
CA GLN A 68 -1.99 7.97 -14.11
C GLN A 68 -1.84 8.54 -12.71
N ALA A 69 -2.94 8.81 -11.99
CA ALA A 69 -2.88 9.27 -10.60
C ALA A 69 -2.22 8.24 -9.69
N LYS A 70 -2.57 6.95 -9.82
CA LYS A 70 -1.95 5.85 -9.07
C LYS A 70 -0.46 5.70 -9.35
N HIS A 71 -0.09 5.74 -10.64
CA HIS A 71 1.29 5.64 -11.08
C HIS A 71 2.13 6.81 -10.56
N ASN A 72 1.62 8.03 -10.66
CA ASN A 72 2.25 9.23 -10.14
C ASN A 72 2.42 9.17 -8.62
N ALA A 73 1.38 8.81 -7.87
CA ALA A 73 1.44 8.71 -6.41
C ALA A 73 2.50 7.69 -5.96
N TRP A 74 2.63 6.56 -6.67
CA TRP A 74 3.70 5.59 -6.38
C TRP A 74 5.07 6.11 -6.78
N LEU A 75 5.21 6.81 -7.91
CA LEU A 75 6.47 7.45 -8.31
C LEU A 75 6.97 8.49 -7.31
N GLU A 76 6.07 9.23 -6.65
CA GLU A 76 6.43 10.22 -5.63
C GLU A 76 7.15 9.60 -4.42
N LEU A 77 6.95 8.31 -4.15
CA LEU A 77 7.62 7.59 -3.07
C LEU A 77 8.97 6.99 -3.48
N LYS A 78 9.44 7.24 -4.70
CA LYS A 78 10.72 6.70 -5.18
C LYS A 78 11.88 7.05 -4.25
N GLY A 79 12.69 6.05 -3.91
CA GLY A 79 13.79 6.15 -2.95
C GLY A 79 13.37 5.91 -1.50
N THR A 80 12.07 5.74 -1.22
CA THR A 80 11.58 5.38 0.12
C THR A 80 11.82 3.90 0.38
N ALA A 81 12.43 3.55 1.51
CA ALA A 81 12.61 2.15 1.89
C ALA A 81 11.25 1.45 2.05
N PRO A 82 11.11 0.18 1.60
CA PRO A 82 9.86 -0.56 1.75
C PRO A 82 9.34 -0.59 3.19
N GLU A 83 10.22 -0.76 4.17
CA GLU A 83 9.92 -0.77 5.61
C GLU A 83 9.35 0.58 6.08
N SER A 84 9.90 1.69 5.61
CA SER A 84 9.37 3.04 5.89
C SER A 84 8.00 3.24 5.26
N ALA A 85 7.82 2.80 4.01
CA ALA A 85 6.52 2.87 3.35
C ALA A 85 5.46 2.01 4.04
N GLU A 86 5.85 0.85 4.59
CA GLU A 86 4.97 0.00 5.39
C GLU A 86 4.57 0.66 6.70
N ALA A 87 5.51 1.29 7.41
CA ALA A 87 5.21 2.03 8.64
C ALA A 87 4.21 3.17 8.39
N GLU A 88 4.44 3.96 7.33
CA GLU A 88 3.53 5.04 6.92
C GLU A 88 2.15 4.49 6.49
N TYR A 89 2.10 3.35 5.79
CA TYR A 89 0.84 2.68 5.47
C TYR A 89 0.08 2.26 6.74
N LEU A 90 0.79 1.69 7.72
CA LEU A 90 0.19 1.28 8.99
C LEU A 90 -0.39 2.47 9.75
N GLN A 91 0.37 3.55 9.86
CA GLN A 91 -0.06 4.76 10.54
C GLN A 91 -1.27 5.39 9.86
N PHE A 92 -1.17 5.66 8.55
CA PHE A 92 -2.24 6.31 7.81
C PHE A 92 -3.47 5.40 7.68
N GLY A 93 -3.25 4.12 7.43
CA GLY A 93 -4.30 3.13 7.34
C GLY A 93 -5.08 2.95 8.64
N PHE A 94 -4.39 3.02 9.79
CA PHE A 94 -5.03 2.99 11.10
C PHE A 94 -5.86 4.25 11.35
N ASP A 95 -5.36 5.44 10.98
CA ASP A 95 -6.11 6.69 11.10
C ASP A 95 -7.42 6.64 10.29
N LEU A 96 -7.35 6.12 9.06
CA LEU A 96 -8.54 5.89 8.24
C LEU A 96 -9.48 4.85 8.84
N LEU A 97 -8.93 3.76 9.38
CA LEU A 97 -9.74 2.76 10.06
C LEU A 97 -10.47 3.38 11.27
N ALA A 98 -9.79 4.18 12.09
CA ALA A 98 -10.38 4.86 13.23
C ALA A 98 -11.45 5.88 12.81
N LYS A 99 -11.21 6.61 11.72
CA LYS A 99 -12.13 7.59 11.16
C LYS A 99 -13.42 6.96 10.61
N TYR A 100 -13.30 5.83 9.91
CA TYR A 100 -14.42 5.25 9.16
C TYR A 100 -15.06 4.02 9.81
N ARG A 101 -14.32 3.28 10.66
CA ARG A 101 -14.77 2.08 11.38
C ARG A 101 -14.08 2.03 12.76
N PRO A 102 -14.44 2.95 13.68
CA PRO A 102 -13.78 3.07 14.99
C PRO A 102 -13.80 1.77 15.80
N GLU A 103 -14.88 0.99 15.72
CA GLU A 103 -14.97 -0.33 16.38
C GLU A 103 -13.86 -1.29 15.93
N ALA A 104 -13.62 -1.39 14.62
CA ALA A 104 -12.57 -2.22 14.05
C ALA A 104 -11.17 -1.68 14.37
N ALA A 105 -11.03 -0.34 14.49
CA ALA A 105 -9.78 0.26 14.93
C ALA A 105 -9.47 -0.04 16.40
N GLU A 106 -10.48 -0.06 17.28
CA GLU A 106 -10.31 -0.47 18.67
C GLU A 106 -9.92 -1.94 18.77
N GLU A 107 -10.53 -2.82 17.98
CA GLU A 107 -10.16 -4.24 17.91
C GLU A 107 -8.73 -4.43 17.37
N PHE A 108 -8.38 -3.71 16.30
CA PHE A 108 -7.04 -3.72 15.73
C PHE A 108 -6.01 -3.21 16.74
N ALA A 109 -6.30 -2.10 17.41
CA ALA A 109 -5.43 -1.54 18.44
C ALA A 109 -5.32 -2.47 19.65
N ALA A 110 -6.39 -3.16 20.06
CA ALA A 110 -6.36 -4.13 21.14
C ALA A 110 -5.50 -5.35 20.78
N GLN A 111 -5.61 -5.85 19.55
CA GLN A 111 -4.83 -6.97 19.05
C GLN A 111 -3.33 -6.68 19.00
N TYR A 112 -2.93 -5.42 18.76
CA TYR A 112 -1.54 -5.00 18.65
C TYR A 112 -1.05 -4.08 19.78
N LYS A 113 -1.82 -3.99 20.88
CA LYS A 113 -1.51 -3.20 22.09
C LYS A 113 -0.41 -3.81 22.96
N GLU A 114 -0.01 -5.05 22.71
CA GLU A 114 0.95 -5.80 23.54
C GLU A 114 2.42 -5.64 23.13
N GLU A 115 2.74 -4.91 22.05
CA GLU A 115 4.13 -4.59 21.68
C GLU A 115 4.47 -3.13 22.04
N GLU A 116 4.42 -2.81 23.34
CA GLU A 116 5.27 -1.72 23.83
C GLU A 116 6.73 -2.16 23.75
N PRO A 117 7.66 -1.26 23.38
CA PRO A 117 9.06 -1.60 23.22
C PRO A 117 9.60 -2.11 24.56
N LYS A 118 10.03 -3.37 24.56
CA LYS A 118 10.95 -3.87 25.59
C LYS A 118 12.24 -3.09 25.41
N ALA A 119 12.30 -1.92 26.07
CA ALA A 119 13.53 -1.18 26.27
C ALA A 119 14.43 -2.09 27.13
N GLU A 120 15.37 -2.75 26.46
CA GLU A 120 16.53 -3.36 27.09
C GLU A 120 17.75 -2.46 26.86
#